data_AF-A0A920LG56-F1
#
_entry.id   AF-A0A920LG56-F1
#
_cell.length_a   1.000
_cell.length_b   1.000
_cell.length_c   1.000
_cell.angle_alpha   90.00
_cell.angle_beta   90.00
_cell.angle_gamma   90.00
#
_symmetry.space_group_name_H-M   'P 1'
#
loop_
_entity.id
_entity.type
_entity.pdbx_description
1 polymer ?
#
loop_
_entity_poly.entity_id
_entity_poly.type
_entity_poly.pdbx_seq_one_letter_code
_entity_poly.pdbx_strand_id
1 'polypeptide(L)'
;MFEIALFIVVGIFAGILAGLLGVGGGSIIVPTLFFVFSWLNFPDATNIQMAIATSLACIVITSISSTISHNKKDGVRWDVFIVLSMGIPMGAFIGVNFIYLVSDLLLKLIIAVFIIYVGISSF
;
A
#
# COMPACT_ATOMS: atom_id res chain seq x y z
N MET A 1 2.33 18.60 15.81
CA MET A 1 3.54 18.99 15.03
C MET A 1 4.54 17.85 14.92
N PHE A 2 4.82 17.09 16.00
CA PHE A 2 5.67 15.89 15.95
C PHE A 2 5.15 14.80 14.99
N GLU A 3 3.84 14.58 14.95
CA GLU A 3 3.19 13.55 14.11
C GLU A 3 3.41 13.77 12.61
N ILE A 4 3.34 15.02 12.15
CA ILE A 4 3.56 15.40 10.74
C ILE A 4 5.01 15.10 10.35
N ALA A 5 5.97 15.42 11.21
CA ALA A 5 7.38 15.10 10.99
C ALA A 5 7.60 13.58 10.90
N LEU A 6 6.91 12.81 11.74
CA LEU A 6 6.97 11.34 11.73
C LEU A 6 6.43 10.76 10.42
N PHE A 7 5.28 11.24 9.94
CA PHE A 7 4.73 10.81 8.65
C PHE A 7 5.63 11.17 7.46
N ILE A 8 6.29 12.34 7.49
CA ILE A 8 7.24 12.73 6.45
C ILE A 8 8.44 11.77 6.43
N VAL A 9 9.05 11.49 7.58
CA VAL A 9 10.19 10.58 7.68
C VAL A 9 9.80 9.18 7.21
N VAL A 10 8.68 8.64 7.72
CA VAL A 10 8.15 7.34 7.32
C VAL A 10 7.88 7.30 5.82
N GLY A 11 7.25 8.33 5.25
CA GLY A 11 6.95 8.40 3.82
C GLY A 11 8.19 8.41 2.95
N ILE A 12 9.24 9.15 3.36
CA ILE A 12 10.54 9.19 2.65
C ILE A 12 11.18 7.79 2.67
N PHE A 13 11.31 7.17 3.83
CA PHE A 13 11.93 5.84 3.95
C PHE A 13 11.14 4.78 3.20
N ALA A 14 9.82 4.74 3.39
CA ALA A 14 8.96 3.76 2.73
C ALA A 14 8.98 3.96 1.20
N GLY A 15 8.98 5.20 0.71
CA GLY A 15 9.07 5.51 -0.71
C GLY A 15 10.40 5.11 -1.33
N ILE A 16 11.52 5.36 -0.65
CA ILE A 16 12.86 4.95 -1.12
C ILE A 16 12.96 3.42 -1.19
N LEU A 17 12.55 2.72 -0.13
CA LEU A 17 12.58 1.26 -0.08
C LEU A 17 11.67 0.65 -1.15
N ALA A 18 10.47 1.20 -1.33
CA ALA A 18 9.54 0.79 -2.37
C ALA A 18 10.12 0.95 -3.78
N GLY A 19 10.79 2.07 -4.03
CA GLY A 19 11.45 2.35 -5.31
C GLY A 19 12.68 1.47 -5.56
N LEU A 20 13.47 1.18 -4.52
CA LEU A 20 14.66 0.34 -4.61
C LEU A 20 14.30 -1.14 -4.85
N LEU A 21 13.29 -1.64 -4.15
CA LEU A 21 12.88 -3.05 -4.23
C LEU A 21 11.92 -3.33 -5.39
N GLY A 22 11.33 -2.30 -6.00
CA GLY A 22 10.45 -2.45 -7.18
C GLY A 22 9.11 -3.15 -6.91
N VAL A 23 8.78 -3.47 -5.65
CA VAL A 23 7.62 -4.29 -5.27
C VAL A 23 6.29 -3.51 -5.24
N GLY A 24 6.34 -2.19 -5.44
CA GLY A 24 5.20 -1.30 -5.18
C GLY A 24 4.99 -1.13 -3.68
N GLY A 25 5.08 0.10 -3.17
CA GLY A 25 5.33 0.37 -1.75
C GLY A 25 4.30 -0.12 -0.73
N GLY A 26 3.19 -0.74 -1.16
CA GLY A 26 2.13 -1.23 -0.27
C GLY A 26 2.59 -2.24 0.77
N SER A 27 3.45 -3.19 0.39
CA SER A 27 3.96 -4.22 1.33
C SER A 27 4.76 -3.63 2.49
N ILE A 28 5.37 -2.46 2.30
CA ILE A 28 6.18 -1.75 3.31
C ILE A 28 5.33 -0.67 4.02
N ILE A 29 4.51 0.07 3.27
CA ILE A 29 3.70 1.18 3.78
C ILE A 29 2.59 0.69 4.72
N VAL A 30 1.90 -0.42 4.39
CA VAL A 30 0.81 -0.96 5.22
C VAL A 30 1.27 -1.30 6.64
N PRO A 31 2.29 -2.15 6.87
CA PRO A 31 2.72 -2.48 8.23
C PRO A 31 3.30 -1.26 8.95
N THR A 32 4.00 -0.38 8.23
CA THR A 32 4.56 0.84 8.84
C THR A 32 3.46 1.75 9.36
N LEU A 33 2.42 2.01 8.55
CA LEU A 33 1.25 2.80 8.99
C LEU A 33 0.51 2.14 10.14
N PHE A 34 0.35 0.82 10.13
CA PHE A 34 -0.26 0.08 11.24
C PHE A 34 0.48 0.30 12.56
N PHE A 35 1.81 0.24 12.57
CA PHE A 35 2.61 0.54 13.76
C PHE A 35 2.49 2.00 14.19
N VAL A 36 2.52 2.95 13.25
CA VAL A 36 2.37 4.38 13.55
C VAL A 36 1.00 4.68 14.17
N PHE A 37 -0.08 4.15 13.58
CA PHE A 37 -1.43 4.32 14.10
C PHE A 37 -1.64 3.60 15.44
N SER A 38 -1.00 2.45 15.66
CA SER A 38 -0.99 1.79 16.97
C SER A 38 -0.30 2.65 18.01
N TRP A 39 0.82 3.29 17.66
CA TRP A 39 1.55 4.20 18.54
C TRP A 39 0.77 5.48 18.87
N LEU A 40 -0.05 5.96 17.94
CA LEU A 40 -0.98 7.07 18.12
C LEU A 40 -2.25 6.70 18.91
N ASN A 41 -2.33 5.48 19.47
CA ASN A 41 -3.47 4.97 20.24
C ASN A 41 -4.80 4.97 19.48
N PHE A 42 -4.77 4.73 18.16
CA PHE A 42 -6.00 4.49 17.41
C PHE A 42 -6.66 3.15 17.83
N PRO A 43 -8.01 3.06 17.81
CA PRO A 43 -8.70 1.81 18.11
C PRO A 43 -8.23 0.68 17.19
N ASP A 44 -7.91 -0.48 17.76
CA ASP A 44 -7.38 -1.64 17.02
C ASP A 44 -8.31 -2.18 15.93
N ALA A 45 -9.61 -1.91 16.04
CA ALA A 45 -10.62 -2.27 15.06
C ALA A 45 -10.50 -1.45 13.77
N THR A 46 -10.23 -0.14 13.87
CA THR A 46 -10.11 0.74 12.70
C THR A 46 -8.68 0.89 12.22
N ASN A 47 -7.69 0.62 13.07
CA ASN A 47 -6.27 0.79 12.78
C ASN A 47 -5.84 0.08 11.49
N ILE A 48 -6.14 -1.22 11.35
CA ILE A 48 -5.74 -1.99 10.17
C ILE A 48 -6.44 -1.48 8.89
N GLN A 49 -7.72 -1.11 8.98
CA GLN A 49 -8.49 -0.60 7.85
C GLN A 49 -7.96 0.76 7.39
N MET A 50 -7.63 1.65 8.33
CA MET A 50 -7.01 2.94 8.04
C MET A 50 -5.63 2.76 7.41
N ALA A 51 -4.79 1.86 7.94
CA ALA A 51 -3.47 1.59 7.38
C ALA A 51 -3.57 1.11 5.91
N ILE A 52 -4.50 0.19 5.62
CA ILE A 52 -4.74 -0.29 4.26
C ILE A 52 -5.23 0.86 3.37
N ALA A 53 -6.28 1.58 3.76
CA ALA A 53 -6.87 2.65 2.96
C ALA A 53 -5.86 3.78 2.65
N THR A 54 -5.12 4.23 3.67
CA THR A 54 -4.09 5.26 3.52
C THR A 54 -2.94 4.76 2.64
N SER A 55 -2.51 3.50 2.79
CA SER A 55 -1.48 2.94 1.91
C SER A 55 -1.93 2.91 0.45
N LEU A 56 -3.19 2.57 0.19
CA LEU A 56 -3.75 2.51 -1.17
C LEU A 56 -3.75 3.90 -1.81
N ALA A 57 -4.13 4.92 -1.04
CA ALA A 57 -4.06 6.31 -1.47
C ALA A 57 -2.61 6.73 -1.81
N CYS A 58 -1.63 6.34 -0.99
CA CYS A 58 -0.22 6.58 -1.29
C CYS A 58 0.24 5.85 -2.56
N ILE A 59 -0.18 4.60 -2.75
CA ILE A 59 0.19 3.79 -3.93
C ILE A 59 -0.26 4.49 -5.21
N VAL A 60 -1.46 5.08 -5.26
CA VAL A 60 -1.92 5.82 -6.46
C VAL A 60 -0.91 6.90 -6.87
N ILE A 61 -0.46 7.72 -5.92
CA ILE A 61 0.49 8.81 -6.19
C ILE A 61 1.86 8.26 -6.61
N THR A 62 2.37 7.26 -5.89
CA THR A 62 3.68 6.65 -6.19
C THR A 62 3.69 5.91 -7.53
N SER A 63 2.59 5.26 -7.91
CA SER A 63 2.43 4.56 -9.19
C SER A 63 2.38 5.53 -10.36
N ILE A 64 1.72 6.69 -10.20
CA ILE A 64 1.74 7.75 -11.22
C ILE A 64 3.18 8.24 -11.43
N SER A 65 3.89 8.57 -10.35
CA SER A 65 5.30 9.01 -10.41
C SER A 65 6.20 7.95 -11.07
N SER A 66 6.05 6.68 -10.69
CA SER A 66 6.83 5.56 -11.23
C SER A 66 6.55 5.32 -12.72
N THR A 67 5.28 5.41 -13.13
CA THR A 67 4.86 5.27 -14.53
C THR A 67 5.45 6.38 -15.39
N ILE A 68 5.40 7.64 -14.93
CA ILE A 68 6.00 8.78 -15.66
C ILE A 68 7.51 8.57 -15.83
N SER A 69 8.21 8.13 -14.77
CA SER A 69 9.66 7.90 -14.81
C SER A 69 10.04 6.75 -15.76
N HIS A 70 9.28 5.65 -15.78
CA HIS A 70 9.50 4.54 -16.72
C HIS A 70 9.11 4.88 -18.15
N ASN A 71 8.05 5.66 -18.35
CA ASN A 71 7.62 6.06 -19.69
C ASN A 71 8.66 6.95 -20.38
N LYS A 72 9.39 7.78 -19.62
CA LYS A 72 10.52 8.56 -20.14
C LYS A 72 11.67 7.70 -20.67
N LYS A 73 11.70 6.41 -20.37
CA LYS A 73 12.72 5.43 -20.79
C LYS A 73 12.15 4.38 -21.75
N ASP A 74 10.98 4.63 -22.34
CA ASP A 74 10.25 3.70 -23.20
C ASP A 74 9.98 2.32 -22.56
N GLY A 75 9.96 2.25 -21.23
CA GLY A 75 9.80 1.01 -20.46
C GLY A 75 8.35 0.64 -20.15
N VAL A 76 7.36 1.38 -20.67
CA VAL A 76 5.95 1.19 -20.33
C VAL A 76 5.21 0.48 -21.46
N ARG A 77 4.69 -0.71 -21.15
CA ARG A 77 3.76 -1.45 -22.00
C ARG A 77 2.34 -0.92 -21.83
N TRP A 78 1.97 0.04 -22.67
CA TRP A 78 0.67 0.73 -22.62
C TRP A 78 -0.54 -0.21 -22.80
N ASP A 79 -0.35 -1.29 -23.57
CA ASP A 79 -1.31 -2.39 -23.73
C ASP A 79 -1.70 -3.03 -22.39
N VAL A 80 -0.71 -3.30 -21.54
CA VAL A 80 -0.95 -3.89 -20.21
C VAL A 80 -1.40 -2.84 -19.21
N PHE A 81 -0.83 -1.64 -19.30
CA PHE A 81 -1.13 -0.53 -18.38
C PHE A 81 -2.63 -0.20 -18.38
N ILE A 82 -3.26 -0.07 -19.55
CA ILE A 82 -4.68 0.32 -19.63
C ILE A 82 -5.57 -0.76 -19.00
N VAL A 83 -5.31 -2.04 -19.29
CA VAL A 83 -6.08 -3.16 -18.74
C VAL A 83 -5.96 -3.21 -17.22
N LEU A 84 -4.74 -3.10 -16.69
CA LEU A 84 -4.51 -3.09 -15.24
C LEU A 84 -5.07 -1.83 -14.57
N SER A 85 -4.90 -0.66 -15.17
CA SER A 85 -5.37 0.61 -14.62
C SER A 85 -6.89 0.69 -14.51
N MET A 86 -7.64 -0.06 -15.32
CA MET A 86 -9.10 -0.17 -15.19
C MET A 86 -9.50 -1.33 -14.27
N GLY A 87 -8.81 -2.46 -14.33
CA GLY A 87 -9.11 -3.65 -13.52
C GLY A 87 -8.84 -3.45 -12.02
N ILE A 88 -7.74 -2.79 -11.67
CA ILE A 88 -7.33 -2.60 -10.26
C ILE A 88 -8.36 -1.76 -9.48
N PRO A 89 -8.81 -0.58 -9.95
CA PRO A 89 -9.83 0.20 -9.24
C PRO A 89 -11.17 -0.53 -9.13
N MET A 90 -11.59 -1.25 -10.18
CA MET A 90 -12.81 -2.07 -10.14
C MET A 90 -12.72 -3.16 -9.07
N GLY A 91 -11.61 -3.90 -9.04
CA GLY A 91 -11.37 -4.94 -8.04
C GLY A 91 -11.32 -4.37 -6.62
N ALA A 92 -10.65 -3.24 -6.42
CA ALA A 92 -10.59 -2.55 -5.13
C ALA A 92 -11.97 -2.09 -4.66
N PHE A 93 -12.78 -1.52 -5.57
CA PHE A 93 -14.14 -1.08 -5.26
C PHE A 93 -15.02 -2.26 -4.83
N ILE A 94 -14.96 -3.38 -5.54
CA ILE A 94 -15.67 -4.61 -5.16
C ILE A 94 -15.18 -5.09 -3.79
N GLY A 95 -13.86 -5.20 -3.58
CA GLY A 95 -13.28 -5.67 -2.32
C GLY A 95 -13.70 -4.84 -1.10
N VAL A 96 -13.76 -3.52 -1.22
CA VAL A 96 -14.21 -2.62 -0.14
C VAL A 96 -15.68 -2.86 0.22
N ASN A 97 -16.55 -3.22 -0.73
CA ASN A 97 -17.95 -3.50 -0.42
C ASN A 97 -18.11 -4.77 0.46
N PHE A 98 -17.20 -5.72 0.34
CA PHE A 98 -17.21 -6.96 1.13
C PHE A 98 -16.42 -6.87 2.44
N ILE A 99 -15.73 -5.76 2.72
CA ILE A 99 -14.85 -5.64 3.89
C ILE A 99 -15.60 -5.81 5.21
N TYR A 100 -16.86 -5.37 5.28
CA TYR A 100 -17.70 -5.46 6.49
C TYR A 100 -18.11 -6.90 6.86
N LEU A 101 -17.97 -7.84 5.93
CA LEU A 101 -18.27 -9.26 6.16
C LEU A 101 -17.05 -10.00 6.75
N VAL A 102 -15.89 -9.36 6.80
CA VAL A 102 -14.63 -9.97 7.26
C VAL A 102 -14.32 -9.47 8.66
N SER A 103 -14.11 -10.39 9.60
CA SER A 103 -13.69 -10.01 10.96
C SER A 103 -12.30 -9.34 10.95
N ASP A 104 -12.05 -8.40 11.87
CA ASP A 104 -10.76 -7.71 11.97
C ASP A 104 -9.57 -8.66 12.14
N LEU A 105 -9.75 -9.78 12.85
CA LEU A 105 -8.73 -10.81 13.02
C LEU A 105 -8.38 -11.47 11.68
N LEU A 106 -9.38 -11.84 10.88
CA LEU A 106 -9.17 -12.39 9.55
C LEU A 106 -8.47 -11.39 8.63
N LEU A 107 -8.87 -10.11 8.67
CA LEU A 107 -8.23 -9.07 7.85
C LEU A 107 -6.75 -8.89 8.22
N LYS A 108 -6.44 -8.82 9.51
CA LYS A 108 -5.05 -8.78 10.01
C LYS A 108 -4.25 -10.01 9.56
N LEU A 109 -4.85 -11.21 9.65
CA LEU A 109 -4.18 -12.45 9.28
C LEU A 109 -3.92 -12.54 7.77
N ILE A 110 -4.89 -12.15 6.94
CA ILE A 110 -4.74 -12.09 5.48
C ILE A 110 -3.59 -11.16 5.10
N ILE A 111 -3.56 -9.95 5.69
CA ILE A 111 -2.48 -8.98 5.43
C ILE A 111 -1.13 -9.51 5.93
N ALA A 112 -1.08 -10.12 7.11
CA ALA A 112 0.15 -10.68 7.66
C ALA A 112 0.73 -11.78 6.75
N VAL A 113 -0.11 -12.73 6.33
CA VAL A 113 0.29 -13.81 5.40
C VAL A 113 0.73 -13.23 4.07
N PHE A 114 0.01 -12.24 3.54
CA PHE A 114 0.37 -11.56 2.30
C PHE A 114 1.74 -10.88 2.39
N ILE A 115 2.02 -10.15 3.46
CA ILE A 115 3.32 -9.49 3.67
C ILE A 115 4.45 -10.52 3.78
N ILE A 116 4.23 -11.62 4.52
CA ILE A 116 5.21 -12.71 4.63
C ILE A 116 5.49 -13.33 3.26
N TYR A 117 4.44 -13.62 2.49
CA TYR A 117 4.57 -14.18 1.14
C TYR A 117 5.37 -13.25 0.21
N VAL A 118 5.03 -11.95 0.18
CA VAL A 118 5.76 -10.96 -0.63
C VAL A 118 7.20 -10.83 -0.17
N GLY A 119 7.45 -10.88 1.13
CA GLY A 119 8.81 -10.86 1.69
C GLY A 119 9.65 -12.04 1.23
N ILE A 120 9.06 -13.23 1.12
CA ILE A 120 9.74 -14.43 0.61
C ILE A 120 9.92 -14.36 -0.92
N SER A 121 8.94 -13.86 -1.68
CA SER A 121 9.03 -13.85 -3.15
C SER A 121 9.94 -12.76 -3.72
N SER A 122 10.27 -11.73 -2.92
CA SER A 122 11.09 -10.59 -3.36
C SER A 122 12.59 -10.84 -3.21
N PHE A 123 13.00 -11.95 -2.62
CA PHE A 123 14.39 -12.41 -2.46
C PHE A 123 14.60 -13.75 -3.17
#